data_AF-A0A9E2QMJ2-F1
#
_entry.id   AF-A0A9E2QMJ2-F1
#
_cell.length_a   1.000
_cell.length_b   1.000
_cell.length_c   1.000
_cell.angle_alpha   90.00
_cell.angle_beta   90.00
_cell.angle_gamma   90.00
#
_symmetry.space_group_name_H-M   'P 1'
#
loop_
_entity.id
_entity.type
_entity.pdbx_description
1 polymer ?
#
loop_
_entity_poly.entity_id
_entity_poly.type
_entity_poly.pdbx_seq_one_letter_code
_entity_poly.pdbx_strand_id
1 'polypeptide(L)'
;MKKINSTLCISLLLATLVSCKKESIIEYNCAGITPTYDGEIKAILNTHCATSGCHNASSKKAGINLSDYTNAKNESLNDRFLGSVQHLKGYDDMPKGESKLDEATIQKLYCWVQNGSPQN
;
A
#
# COMPACT_ATOMS: atom_id res chain seq x y z
N MET A 1 4.65 45.24 53.37
CA MET A 1 3.91 45.93 52.29
C MET A 1 4.09 45.14 51.00
N LYS A 2 2.98 44.93 50.28
CA LYS A 2 2.81 44.24 48.99
C LYS A 2 3.07 42.71 49.00
N LYS A 3 2.24 41.82 48.45
CA LYS A 3 0.79 41.64 48.23
C LYS A 3 0.71 40.44 47.25
N ILE A 4 0.01 39.34 47.62
CA ILE A 4 -0.93 38.47 46.86
C ILE A 4 -0.58 38.02 45.41
N ASN A 5 -1.01 36.90 44.81
CA ASN A 5 -1.73 35.65 45.12
C ASN A 5 -1.88 34.88 43.77
N SER A 6 -2.12 33.57 43.86
CA SER A 6 -3.11 32.82 43.05
C SER A 6 -2.87 32.51 41.56
N THR A 7 -3.37 31.32 41.21
CA THR A 7 -3.82 30.83 39.88
C THR A 7 -2.69 30.34 38.96
N LEU A 8 -2.76 29.21 38.27
CA LEU A 8 -3.88 28.34 37.88
C LEU A 8 -3.28 27.00 37.43
N CYS A 9 -3.90 25.87 37.78
CA CYS A 9 -3.60 24.57 37.15
C CYS A 9 -3.69 24.71 35.63
N ILE A 10 -2.56 24.68 34.94
CA ILE A 10 -2.51 24.38 33.51
C ILE A 10 -1.99 22.96 33.43
N SER A 11 -2.90 22.01 33.68
CA SER A 11 -2.82 20.70 33.06
C SER A 11 -2.78 20.94 31.56
N LEU A 12 -1.57 21.05 31.01
CA LEU A 12 -1.35 21.05 29.59
C LEU A 12 -1.72 19.64 29.13
N LEU A 13 -3.01 19.46 28.84
CA LEU A 13 -3.53 18.36 28.06
C LEU A 13 -2.72 18.41 26.76
N LEU A 14 -1.64 17.64 26.70
CA LEU A 14 -0.88 17.42 25.50
C LEU A 14 -1.81 16.62 24.61
N ALA A 15 -2.69 17.33 23.91
CA ALA A 15 -3.48 16.79 22.82
C ALA A 15 -2.46 16.43 21.74
N THR A 16 -1.85 15.26 21.86
CA THR A 16 -1.16 14.62 20.76
C THR A 16 -2.27 14.36 19.73
N LEU A 17 -2.42 15.29 18.81
CA LEU A 17 -3.13 15.07 17.57
C LEU A 17 -2.39 13.91 16.92
N VAL A 18 -2.89 12.69 17.12
CA VAL A 18 -2.42 11.50 16.44
C VAL A 18 -2.75 11.71 14.98
N SER A 19 -1.85 12.39 14.27
CA SER A 19 -1.89 12.51 12.83
C SER A 19 -1.76 11.09 12.29
N CYS A 20 -2.84 10.57 11.70
CA CYS A 20 -2.85 9.27 11.05
C CYS A 20 -2.04 9.38 9.75
N LYS A 21 -0.72 9.44 9.88
CA LYS A 21 0.20 9.45 8.73
C LYS A 21 0.33 8.02 8.21
N LYS A 22 0.21 7.88 6.89
CA LYS A 22 0.58 6.65 6.21
C LYS A 22 2.09 6.45 6.34
N GLU A 23 2.48 5.22 6.60
CA GLU A 23 3.88 4.81 6.61
C GLU A 23 4.46 4.85 5.18
N SER A 24 5.76 5.13 5.07
CA SER A 24 6.43 5.23 3.78
C SER A 24 6.63 3.86 3.14
N ILE A 25 6.51 3.78 1.82
CA ILE A 25 6.76 2.56 1.05
C ILE A 25 8.18 2.05 1.33
N ILE A 26 8.30 0.78 1.69
CA ILE A 26 9.58 0.09 1.83
C ILE A 26 10.15 -0.15 0.43
N GLU A 27 11.39 0.26 0.24
CA GLU A 27 12.11 0.14 -1.02
C GLU A 27 12.82 -1.22 -1.13
N TYR A 28 12.88 -1.75 -2.35
CA TYR A 28 13.59 -3.00 -2.66
C TYR A 28 14.64 -2.76 -3.75
N ASN A 29 15.72 -3.53 -3.74
CA ASN A 29 16.72 -3.47 -4.81
C ASN A 29 16.15 -4.08 -6.10
N CYS A 30 16.16 -3.32 -7.20
CA CYS A 30 15.68 -3.77 -8.50
C CYS A 30 16.80 -4.04 -9.52
N ALA A 31 18.06 -4.02 -9.10
CA ALA A 31 19.18 -4.33 -9.98
C ALA A 31 19.03 -5.76 -10.57
N GLY A 32 18.86 -5.83 -11.89
CA GLY A 32 18.66 -7.10 -12.61
C GLY A 32 17.26 -7.71 -12.48
N ILE A 33 16.31 -7.02 -11.84
CA ILE A 33 14.92 -7.47 -11.67
C ILE A 33 14.03 -6.61 -12.56
N THR A 34 13.64 -7.15 -13.71
CA THR A 34 12.82 -6.48 -14.73
C THR A 34 11.52 -7.25 -15.01
N PRO A 35 10.64 -7.39 -14.01
CA PRO A 35 9.35 -8.05 -14.16
C PRO A 35 8.49 -7.28 -15.17
N THR A 36 7.67 -8.02 -15.92
CA THR A 36 6.70 -7.45 -16.86
C THR A 36 5.32 -8.04 -16.60
N TYR A 37 4.28 -7.33 -17.04
CA TYR A 37 2.90 -7.75 -16.79
C TYR A 37 2.63 -9.15 -17.33
N ASP A 38 2.93 -9.36 -18.61
CA ASP A 38 2.67 -10.62 -19.31
C ASP A 38 3.69 -11.72 -18.93
N GLY A 39 4.84 -11.35 -18.36
CA GLY A 39 5.84 -12.30 -17.86
C GLY A 39 5.45 -12.98 -16.54
N GLU A 40 5.25 -12.21 -15.46
CA GLU A 40 5.00 -12.79 -14.13
C GLU A 40 3.98 -12.03 -13.28
N ILE A 41 3.84 -10.72 -13.48
CA ILE A 41 3.01 -9.89 -12.60
C ILE A 41 1.53 -10.24 -12.76
N LYS A 42 1.05 -10.54 -13.97
CA LYS A 42 -0.33 -11.00 -14.18
C LYS A 42 -0.63 -12.27 -13.37
N ALA A 43 0.31 -13.21 -13.27
CA ALA A 43 0.11 -14.43 -12.51
C ALA A 43 0.04 -14.14 -11.00
N ILE A 44 0.92 -13.27 -10.49
CA ILE A 44 0.89 -12.81 -9.10
C ILE A 44 -0.44 -12.12 -8.78
N LEU A 45 -0.86 -11.17 -9.62
CA LEU A 45 -2.11 -10.43 -9.43
C LEU A 45 -3.33 -11.35 -9.50
N ASN A 46 -3.40 -12.28 -10.45
CA ASN A 46 -4.52 -13.22 -10.55
C ASN A 46 -4.59 -14.21 -9.39
N THR A 47 -3.45 -14.57 -8.81
CA THR A 47 -3.40 -15.50 -7.68
C THR A 47 -3.80 -14.83 -6.38
N HIS A 48 -3.36 -13.60 -6.13
CA HIS A 48 -3.45 -12.97 -4.80
C HIS A 48 -4.39 -11.75 -4.73
N CYS A 49 -4.76 -11.13 -5.86
CA CYS A 49 -5.43 -9.83 -5.86
C CYS A 49 -6.73 -9.82 -6.68
N ALA A 50 -6.66 -10.25 -7.94
CA ALA A 50 -7.78 -10.32 -8.88
C ALA A 50 -8.59 -11.62 -8.72
N THR A 51 -8.94 -11.94 -7.48
CA THR A 51 -9.75 -13.11 -7.12
C THR A 51 -11.24 -12.75 -7.08
N SER A 52 -12.10 -13.78 -7.12
CA SER A 52 -13.55 -13.60 -7.01
C SER A 52 -13.93 -12.94 -5.68
N GLY A 53 -14.76 -11.90 -5.72
CA GLY A 53 -15.15 -11.10 -4.55
C GLY A 53 -14.21 -9.93 -4.23
N CYS A 54 -13.04 -9.87 -4.88
CA CYS A 54 -12.01 -8.87 -4.63
C CYS A 54 -11.78 -8.00 -5.89
N HIS A 55 -10.56 -7.90 -6.40
CA HIS A 55 -10.17 -6.91 -7.41
C HIS A 55 -10.16 -7.45 -8.84
N ASN A 56 -11.11 -8.31 -9.19
CA ASN A 56 -11.23 -8.82 -10.56
C ASN A 56 -12.23 -8.01 -11.40
N ALA A 57 -12.35 -8.32 -12.70
CA ALA A 57 -13.23 -7.61 -13.63
C ALA A 57 -14.72 -7.66 -13.26
N SER A 58 -15.18 -8.65 -12.49
CA SER A 58 -16.58 -8.82 -12.10
C SER A 58 -16.88 -8.10 -10.77
N SER A 59 -16.10 -8.40 -9.73
CA SER A 59 -16.34 -7.93 -8.37
C SER A 59 -15.88 -6.49 -8.15
N LYS A 60 -14.79 -6.07 -8.80
CA LYS A 60 -14.23 -4.71 -8.73
C LYS A 60 -14.28 -4.10 -7.33
N LYS A 61 -13.87 -4.84 -6.29
CA LYS A 61 -13.96 -4.37 -4.89
C LYS A 61 -13.19 -3.05 -4.77
N ALA A 62 -13.82 -2.08 -4.09
CA ALA A 62 -13.35 -0.70 -3.99
C ALA A 62 -13.12 0.02 -5.35
N GLY A 63 -13.80 -0.44 -6.41
CA GLY A 63 -13.66 0.11 -7.76
C GLY A 63 -12.41 -0.35 -8.51
N ILE A 64 -11.63 -1.28 -7.96
CA ILE A 64 -10.32 -1.68 -8.50
C ILE A 64 -10.46 -2.97 -9.30
N ASN A 65 -9.88 -3.00 -10.50
CA ASN A 65 -9.71 -4.20 -11.32
C ASN A 65 -8.21 -4.41 -11.58
N LEU A 66 -7.69 -5.59 -11.28
CA LEU A 66 -6.30 -5.98 -11.48
C LEU A 66 -6.15 -7.16 -12.47
N SER A 67 -7.23 -7.54 -13.17
CA SER A 67 -7.25 -8.71 -14.06
C SER A 67 -6.77 -8.43 -15.49
N ASP A 68 -6.52 -7.16 -15.84
CA ASP A 68 -5.93 -6.74 -17.11
C ASP A 68 -4.83 -5.68 -16.91
N TYR A 69 -3.94 -5.59 -17.89
CA TYR A 69 -2.76 -4.74 -17.83
C TYR A 69 -3.11 -3.27 -17.62
N THR A 70 -4.06 -2.73 -18.39
CA THR A 70 -4.40 -1.31 -18.35
C THR A 70 -4.85 -0.89 -16.96
N ASN A 71 -5.76 -1.66 -16.35
CA ASN A 71 -6.24 -1.36 -15.02
C ASN A 71 -5.18 -1.63 -13.94
N ALA A 72 -4.41 -2.72 -14.06
CA ALA A 72 -3.32 -3.01 -13.12
C ALA A 72 -2.23 -1.92 -13.13
N LYS A 73 -1.83 -1.45 -14.32
CA LYS A 73 -0.87 -0.35 -14.47
C LYS A 73 -1.42 0.96 -13.91
N ASN A 74 -2.69 1.27 -14.14
CA ASN A 74 -3.27 2.49 -13.58
C ASN A 74 -3.33 2.43 -12.04
N GLU A 75 -3.64 1.26 -11.49
CA GLU A 75 -3.66 1.06 -10.03
C GLU A 75 -2.25 1.14 -9.43
N SER A 76 -1.24 0.58 -10.10
CA SER A 76 0.15 0.53 -9.61
C SER A 76 0.78 1.90 -9.37
N LEU A 77 0.27 2.95 -10.02
CA LEU A 77 0.70 4.34 -9.84
C LEU A 77 0.21 4.97 -8.52
N ASN A 78 -0.70 4.31 -7.81
CA ASN A 78 -1.20 4.79 -6.53
C ASN A 78 -0.35 4.23 -5.38
N ASP A 79 -0.03 5.07 -4.39
CA ASP A 79 0.73 4.68 -3.19
C ASP A 79 0.11 3.46 -2.49
N ARG A 80 -1.22 3.36 -2.51
CA ARG A 80 -1.97 2.25 -1.91
C ARG A 80 -1.65 0.89 -2.51
N PHE A 81 -1.23 0.81 -3.77
CA PHE A 81 -0.89 -0.49 -4.36
C PHE A 81 0.27 -1.14 -3.60
N LEU A 82 1.39 -0.43 -3.45
CA LEU A 82 2.55 -0.93 -2.70
C LEU A 82 2.33 -0.90 -1.19
N GLY A 83 1.66 0.13 -0.67
CA GLY A 83 1.40 0.25 0.76
C GLY A 83 0.54 -0.89 1.31
N SER A 84 -0.48 -1.29 0.54
CA SER A 84 -1.37 -2.40 0.90
C SER A 84 -0.68 -3.76 0.84
N VAL A 85 0.10 -4.07 -0.21
CA VAL A 85 0.79 -5.38 -0.32
C VAL A 85 1.97 -5.49 0.65
N GLN A 86 2.53 -4.37 1.10
CA GLN A 86 3.55 -4.33 2.15
C GLN A 86 2.96 -4.36 3.57
N HIS A 87 1.63 -4.27 3.71
CA HIS A 87 0.91 -4.15 5.00
C HIS A 87 1.43 -2.98 5.85
N LEU A 88 1.61 -1.83 5.21
CA LEU A 88 2.10 -0.63 5.88
C LEU A 88 1.00 0.08 6.66
N LYS A 89 1.37 0.69 7.79
CA LYS A 89 0.40 1.41 8.62
C LYS A 89 -0.26 2.54 7.82
N GLY A 90 -1.59 2.61 7.88
CA GLY A 90 -2.39 3.61 7.17
C GLY A 90 -2.84 3.19 5.77
N TYR A 91 -2.56 1.94 5.38
CA TYR A 91 -3.13 1.27 4.21
C TYR A 91 -4.02 0.10 4.65
N ASP A 92 -4.90 -0.34 3.75
CA ASP A 92 -5.64 -1.59 3.94
C ASP A 92 -4.73 -2.76 3.56
N ASP A 93 -4.46 -3.66 4.49
CA ASP A 93 -3.68 -4.88 4.24
C ASP A 93 -4.29 -5.72 3.10
N MET A 94 -3.44 -6.11 2.14
CA MET A 94 -3.80 -6.97 1.02
C MET A 94 -2.75 -8.08 0.82
N PRO A 95 -3.15 -9.35 0.65
CA PRO A 95 -4.54 -9.82 0.50
C PRO A 95 -5.36 -9.75 1.80
N LYS A 96 -6.64 -9.36 1.68
CA LYS A 96 -7.46 -8.99 2.85
C LYS A 96 -7.73 -10.20 3.75
N GLY A 97 -7.28 -10.12 5.01
CA GLY A 97 -7.47 -11.18 6.00
C GLY A 97 -6.53 -12.38 5.82
N GLU A 98 -5.55 -12.26 4.92
CA GLU A 98 -4.50 -13.26 4.72
C GLU A 98 -3.16 -12.76 5.26
N SER A 99 -2.19 -13.66 5.32
CA SER A 99 -0.80 -13.28 5.61
C SER A 99 -0.24 -12.40 4.49
N LYS A 100 0.66 -11.48 4.87
CA LYS A 100 1.46 -10.70 3.92
C LYS A 100 2.18 -11.64 2.94
N LEU A 101 2.24 -11.25 1.67
CA LEU A 101 3.00 -11.96 0.63
C LEU A 101 4.47 -12.08 1.04
N ASP A 102 5.16 -13.09 0.50
CA ASP A 102 6.59 -13.23 0.73
C ASP A 102 7.38 -12.06 0.11
N GLU A 103 8.57 -11.81 0.66
CA GLU A 103 9.38 -10.65 0.27
C GLU A 103 9.78 -10.67 -1.21
N ALA A 104 10.00 -11.84 -1.81
CA ALA A 104 10.39 -11.94 -3.22
C ALA A 104 9.21 -11.58 -4.13
N THR A 105 7.99 -11.99 -3.79
CA THR A 105 6.78 -11.59 -4.51
C THR A 105 6.54 -10.07 -4.40
N ILE A 106 6.69 -9.50 -3.19
CA ILE A 106 6.57 -8.05 -3.01
C ILE A 106 7.65 -7.30 -3.79
N GLN A 107 8.90 -7.78 -3.79
CA GLN A 107 9.99 -7.18 -4.55
C GLN A 107 9.69 -7.14 -6.05
N LYS A 108 9.10 -8.21 -6.61
CA LYS A 108 8.67 -8.21 -8.02
C LYS A 108 7.61 -7.15 -8.29
N LEU A 109 6.59 -7.05 -7.44
CA LEU A 109 5.57 -6.00 -7.56
C LEU A 109 6.19 -4.61 -7.46
N TYR A 110 7.05 -4.38 -6.47
CA TYR A 110 7.78 -3.13 -6.27
C TYR A 110 8.61 -2.78 -7.51
N CYS A 111 9.46 -3.68 -7.99
CA CYS A 111 10.31 -3.43 -9.15
C CYS A 111 9.52 -3.24 -10.44
N TRP A 112 8.39 -3.93 -10.60
CA TRP A 112 7.50 -3.66 -11.72
C TRP A 112 6.96 -2.23 -11.67
N VAL A 113 6.52 -1.74 -10.50
CA VAL A 113 6.09 -0.34 -10.34
C VAL A 113 7.25 0.63 -10.62
N GLN A 114 8.43 0.40 -10.03
CA GLN A 114 9.59 1.29 -10.22
C GLN A 114 10.08 1.34 -11.68
N ASN A 115 9.94 0.24 -12.43
CA ASN A 115 10.30 0.18 -13.84
C ASN A 115 9.21 0.77 -14.78
N GLY A 116 8.20 1.46 -14.23
CA GLY A 116 7.13 2.09 -15.01
C GLY A 116 6.01 1.13 -15.44
N SER A 117 5.89 -0.01 -14.76
CA SER A 117 4.90 -1.06 -15.01
C SER A 117 4.86 -1.52 -16.47
N PRO A 118 5.97 -2.07 -17.01
CA PRO A 118 6.03 -2.54 -18.39
C PRO A 118 5.07 -3.71 -18.64
N GLN A 119 4.50 -3.77 -19.84
CA GLN A 119 3.62 -4.86 -20.24
C GLN A 119 4.41 -6.12 -20.62
N ASN A 120 5.41 -5.96 -21.49
CA ASN A 120 6.19 -7.04 -22.11
C ASN A 120 7.66 -6.97 -21.71
#